data_AF-A0A249PCE2-F1
#
_entry.id   AF-A0A249PCE2-F1
#
_cell.length_a   1.000
_cell.length_b   1.000
_cell.length_c   1.000
_cell.angle_alpha   90.00
_cell.angle_beta   90.00
_cell.angle_gamma   90.00
#
_symmetry.space_group_name_H-M   'P 1'
#
loop_
_entity.id
_entity.type
_entity.pdbx_description
1 polymer ?
#
loop_
_entity_poly.entity_id
_entity_poly.type
_entity_poly.pdbx_seq_one_letter_code
_entity_poly.pdbx_strand_id
1 'polypeptide(L)'
;MTNSEVARQQQHYRAVRERLVRAGSRGGRSAAMAELHAEVKELTAENAAKARRIATLETDLADAEARLLAQAKALLTGRRVAETDAEPTDDRPAIDTIVADVLADFPGVSWEDVISVRRERRLVKPRHACMRAVYEKRPDLSLPRIGRIFRRDHTTVLAVVKSTSEAPADISD
;
A
#
# COMPACT_ATOMS: atom_id res chain seq x y z
N MET A 1 55.71 -57.05 -25.16
CA MET A 1 54.47 -56.51 -25.77
C MET A 1 53.40 -56.10 -24.74
N THR A 2 53.61 -56.32 -23.44
CA THR A 2 52.61 -56.15 -22.35
C THR A 2 52.42 -54.70 -21.84
N ASN A 3 53.44 -53.84 -21.94
CA ASN A 3 53.38 -52.47 -21.41
C ASN A 3 52.40 -51.55 -22.14
N SER A 4 52.10 -51.82 -23.43
CA SER A 4 51.19 -50.98 -24.23
C SER A 4 49.71 -51.21 -23.88
N GLU A 5 49.34 -52.43 -23.49
CA GLU A 5 47.95 -52.76 -23.17
C GLU A 5 47.55 -52.24 -21.78
N VAL A 6 48.45 -52.37 -20.81
CA VAL A 6 48.28 -51.82 -19.46
C VAL A 6 48.14 -50.29 -19.51
N ALA A 7 48.94 -49.60 -20.35
CA ALA A 7 48.84 -48.15 -20.52
C ALA A 7 47.49 -47.72 -21.11
N ARG A 8 46.97 -48.44 -22.11
CA ARG A 8 45.65 -48.19 -22.71
C ARG A 8 44.53 -48.44 -21.70
N GLN A 9 44.63 -49.50 -20.91
CA GLN A 9 43.67 -49.82 -19.86
C GLN A 9 43.64 -48.74 -18.77
N GLN A 10 44.81 -48.26 -18.31
CA GLN A 10 44.90 -47.18 -17.34
C GLN A 10 44.32 -45.87 -17.86
N GLN A 11 44.59 -45.51 -19.13
CA GLN A 11 43.99 -44.33 -19.77
C GLN A 11 42.46 -44.46 -19.85
N HIS A 12 41.95 -45.64 -20.21
CA HIS A 12 40.52 -45.91 -20.26
C HIS A 12 39.87 -45.77 -18.88
N TYR A 13 40.44 -46.38 -17.83
CA TYR A 13 39.93 -46.25 -16.46
C TYR A 13 39.95 -44.80 -15.95
N ARG A 14 41.01 -44.04 -16.27
CA ARG A 14 41.09 -42.61 -15.92
C ARG A 14 39.98 -41.81 -16.60
N ALA A 15 39.74 -42.01 -17.89
CA ALA A 15 38.70 -41.32 -18.64
C ALA A 15 37.27 -41.65 -18.12
N VAL A 16 37.02 -42.92 -17.76
CA VAL A 16 35.74 -43.33 -17.15
C VAL A 16 35.55 -42.69 -15.79
N ARG A 17 36.58 -42.68 -14.93
CA ARG A 17 36.53 -42.06 -13.61
C ARG A 17 36.27 -40.55 -13.70
N GLU A 18 36.95 -39.84 -14.59
CA GLU A 18 36.73 -38.40 -14.80
C GLU A 18 35.30 -38.10 -15.27
N ARG A 19 34.74 -38.92 -16.17
CA ARG A 19 33.33 -38.78 -16.59
C ARG A 19 32.36 -38.97 -15.43
N LEU A 20 32.55 -40.02 -14.62
CA LEU A 20 31.69 -40.31 -13.47
C LEU A 20 31.73 -39.19 -12.43
N VAL A 21 32.93 -38.67 -12.10
CA VAL A 21 33.10 -37.56 -11.16
C VAL A 21 32.46 -36.28 -11.69
N ARG A 22 32.66 -35.96 -12.98
CA ARG A 22 32.07 -34.76 -13.61
C ARG A 22 30.55 -34.86 -13.73
N ALA A 23 30.01 -36.05 -14.00
CA ALA A 23 28.57 -36.31 -14.03
C ALA A 23 27.94 -36.19 -12.63
N GLY A 24 28.54 -36.80 -11.60
CA GLY A 24 28.08 -36.69 -10.21
C GLY A 24 28.12 -35.25 -9.68
N SER A 25 29.20 -34.52 -9.96
CA SER A 25 29.32 -33.10 -9.59
C SER A 25 28.31 -32.20 -10.30
N ARG A 26 28.03 -32.44 -11.59
CA ARG A 26 27.04 -31.65 -12.35
C ARG A 26 25.60 -31.97 -11.90
N GLY A 27 25.27 -33.24 -11.69
CA GLY A 27 23.96 -33.67 -11.20
C GLY A 27 23.66 -33.13 -9.80
N GLY A 28 24.61 -33.27 -8.87
CA GLY A 28 24.45 -32.77 -7.49
C GLY A 28 24.30 -31.24 -7.42
N ARG A 29 25.11 -30.49 -8.17
CA ARG A 29 24.97 -29.03 -8.23
C ARG A 29 23.65 -28.59 -8.87
N SER A 30 23.18 -29.30 -9.90
CA SER A 30 21.88 -29.00 -10.52
C SER A 30 20.72 -29.27 -9.58
N ALA A 31 20.78 -30.34 -8.79
CA ALA A 31 19.76 -30.67 -7.79
C ALA A 31 19.72 -29.64 -6.64
N ALA A 32 20.89 -29.31 -6.07
CA ALA A 32 21.00 -28.29 -5.02
C ALA A 32 20.53 -26.91 -5.50
N MET A 33 20.82 -26.56 -6.75
CA MET A 33 20.35 -25.30 -7.34
C MET A 33 18.83 -25.29 -7.55
N ALA A 34 18.23 -26.42 -7.94
CA ALA A 34 16.77 -26.55 -8.05
C ALA A 34 16.08 -26.45 -6.69
N GLU A 35 16.65 -27.06 -5.66
CA GLU A 35 16.18 -26.98 -4.27
C GLU A 35 16.22 -25.53 -3.75
N LEU A 36 17.36 -24.84 -3.92
CA LEU A 36 17.48 -23.43 -3.55
C LEU A 36 16.49 -22.54 -4.30
N HIS A 37 16.24 -22.80 -5.58
CA HIS A 37 15.24 -22.06 -6.36
C HIS A 37 13.82 -22.29 -5.83
N ALA A 38 13.49 -23.51 -5.39
CA ALA A 38 12.21 -23.82 -4.78
C ALA A 38 12.04 -23.08 -3.45
N GLU A 39 13.08 -23.07 -2.60
CA GLU A 39 13.09 -22.35 -1.33
C GLU A 39 12.92 -20.83 -1.53
N VAL A 40 13.65 -20.24 -2.48
CA VAL A 40 13.49 -18.80 -2.82
C VAL A 40 12.07 -18.51 -3.30
N LYS A 41 11.47 -19.40 -4.09
CA LYS A 41 10.09 -19.25 -4.55
C LYS A 41 9.08 -19.29 -3.40
N GLU A 42 9.31 -20.16 -2.41
CA GLU A 42 8.47 -20.24 -1.21
C GLU A 42 8.62 -18.98 -0.35
N LEU A 43 9.86 -18.57 -0.05
CA LEU A 43 10.15 -17.36 0.71
C LEU A 43 9.57 -16.10 0.06
N THR A 44 9.63 -16.00 -1.27
CA THR A 44 9.03 -14.86 -2.00
C THR A 44 7.51 -14.86 -1.90
N ALA A 45 6.85 -16.02 -1.96
CA ALA A 45 5.41 -16.14 -1.76
C ALA A 45 5.00 -15.77 -0.33
N GLU A 46 5.74 -16.24 0.68
CA GLU A 46 5.53 -15.88 2.07
C GLU A 46 5.71 -14.38 2.30
N ASN A 47 6.78 -13.79 1.78
CA ASN A 47 7.05 -12.36 1.92
C ASN A 47 5.93 -11.53 1.27
N ALA A 48 5.42 -11.96 0.11
CA ALA A 48 4.27 -11.33 -0.52
C ALA A 48 3.00 -11.44 0.34
N ALA A 49 2.79 -12.56 1.04
CA ALA A 49 1.65 -12.73 1.96
C ALA A 49 1.80 -11.85 3.22
N LYS A 50 3.00 -11.82 3.81
CA LYS A 50 3.34 -10.96 4.96
C LYS A 50 3.17 -9.48 4.61
N ALA A 51 3.65 -9.06 3.44
CA ALA A 51 3.48 -7.68 2.95
C ALA A 51 1.99 -7.28 2.84
N ARG A 52 1.12 -8.18 2.34
CA ARG A 52 -0.33 -7.92 2.32
C ARG A 52 -0.90 -7.78 3.72
N ARG A 53 -0.48 -8.65 4.65
CA ARG A 53 -0.95 -8.60 6.05
C ARG A 53 -0.54 -7.31 6.73
N ILE A 54 0.70 -6.86 6.54
CA ILE A 54 1.20 -5.58 7.05
C ILE A 54 0.34 -4.44 6.52
N ALA A 55 0.11 -4.36 5.21
CA ALA A 55 -0.70 -3.29 4.62
C ALA A 55 -2.15 -3.25 5.16
N THR A 56 -2.77 -4.40 5.43
CA THR A 56 -4.08 -4.46 6.08
C THR A 56 -4.01 -3.91 7.50
N LEU A 57 -3.06 -4.40 8.31
CA LEU A 57 -2.92 -3.98 9.70
C LEU A 57 -2.59 -2.50 9.84
N GLU A 58 -1.74 -1.95 8.97
CA GLU A 58 -1.44 -0.52 8.93
C GLU A 58 -2.69 0.31 8.69
N THR A 59 -3.60 -0.16 7.83
CA THR A 59 -4.86 0.57 7.60
C THR A 59 -5.77 0.48 8.82
N ASP A 60 -5.94 -0.71 9.39
CA ASP A 60 -6.82 -0.92 10.56
C ASP A 60 -6.32 -0.10 11.77
N LEU A 61 -4.99 -0.02 11.94
CA LEU A 61 -4.35 0.81 12.97
C LEU A 61 -4.64 2.30 12.73
N ALA A 62 -4.46 2.80 11.51
CA ALA A 62 -4.76 4.20 11.18
C ALA A 62 -6.24 4.55 11.41
N ASP A 63 -7.17 3.63 11.11
CA ASP A 63 -8.60 3.80 11.38
C ASP A 63 -8.93 3.76 12.89
N ALA A 64 -8.18 2.99 13.69
CA ALA A 64 -8.30 2.99 15.14
C ALA A 64 -7.76 4.31 15.74
N GLU A 65 -6.59 4.76 15.31
CA GLU A 65 -5.96 6.01 15.76
C GLU A 65 -6.83 7.23 15.44
N ALA A 66 -7.39 7.32 14.23
CA ALA A 66 -8.29 8.41 13.85
C ALA A 66 -9.53 8.47 14.77
N ARG A 67 -10.11 7.32 15.12
CA ARG A 67 -11.24 7.25 16.06
C ARG A 67 -10.85 7.68 17.47
N LEU A 68 -9.71 7.22 17.98
CA LEU A 68 -9.21 7.63 19.30
C LEU A 68 -8.94 9.13 19.37
N LEU A 69 -8.33 9.71 18.33
CA LEU A 69 -8.09 11.14 18.24
C LEU A 69 -9.40 11.94 18.19
N ALA A 70 -10.40 11.46 17.44
CA ALA A 70 -11.71 12.10 17.39
C ALA A 70 -12.41 12.07 18.77
N GLN A 71 -12.37 10.92 19.46
CA GLN A 71 -12.93 10.78 20.82
C GLN A 71 -12.20 11.70 21.82
N ALA A 72 -10.87 11.74 21.79
CA ALA A 72 -10.08 12.61 22.66
C ALA A 72 -10.42 14.09 22.45
N LYS A 73 -10.57 14.55 21.20
CA LYS A 73 -11.01 15.91 20.88
C LYS A 73 -12.42 16.21 21.40
N ALA A 74 -13.34 15.26 21.32
CA ALA A 74 -14.71 15.43 21.84
C ALA A 74 -14.70 15.62 23.37
N LEU A 75 -13.92 14.80 24.09
CA LEU A 75 -13.74 14.93 25.54
C LEU A 75 -13.13 16.28 25.92
N LEU A 76 -12.08 16.72 25.23
CA LEU A 76 -11.40 18.00 25.51
C LEU A 76 -12.29 19.22 25.23
N THR A 77 -13.17 19.15 24.23
CA THR A 77 -14.08 20.26 23.89
C THR A 77 -15.35 20.28 24.76
N GLY A 78 -15.46 19.39 25.76
CA GLY A 78 -16.60 19.32 26.66
C GLY A 78 -17.89 18.79 25.99
N ARG A 79 -17.79 18.26 24.77
CA ARG A 79 -18.92 17.62 24.09
C ARG A 79 -19.06 16.21 24.64
N ARG A 80 -20.01 16.01 25.57
CA ARG A 80 -20.37 14.67 26.06
C ARG A 80 -20.65 13.75 24.86
N VAL A 81 -19.75 12.81 24.64
CA VAL A 81 -20.07 11.61 23.87
C VAL A 81 -20.98 10.81 24.78
N ALA A 82 -22.28 10.77 24.48
CA ALA A 82 -23.18 9.88 25.17
C ALA A 82 -22.69 8.44 24.95
N GLU A 83 -22.26 7.79 26.02
CA GLU A 83 -22.15 6.34 26.09
C GLU A 83 -23.56 5.78 25.90
N THR A 84 -23.89 5.38 24.68
CA THR A 84 -25.05 4.54 24.43
C THR A 84 -24.64 3.52 23.38
N ASP A 85 -24.86 2.24 23.65
CA ASP A 85 -24.81 1.12 22.70
C ASP A 85 -25.87 1.23 21.57
N ALA A 86 -26.27 2.45 21.22
CA ALA A 86 -27.11 2.78 20.09
C ALA A 86 -26.21 3.25 18.95
N GLU A 87 -26.49 2.77 17.72
CA GLU A 87 -25.81 3.24 16.51
C GLU A 87 -25.64 4.76 16.54
N PRO A 88 -24.43 5.29 16.33
CA PRO A 88 -24.19 6.71 16.45
C PRO A 88 -25.04 7.41 15.39
N THR A 89 -26.12 8.07 15.79
CA THR A 89 -26.77 9.07 14.94
C THR A 89 -25.78 10.20 14.79
N ASP A 90 -25.02 10.08 13.71
CA ASP A 90 -23.87 10.90 13.40
C ASP A 90 -24.36 12.31 13.04
N ASP A 91 -24.39 13.22 14.01
CA ASP A 91 -24.55 14.67 13.75
C ASP A 91 -23.37 15.23 12.92
N ARG A 92 -22.34 14.41 12.59
CA ARG A 92 -21.31 14.81 11.63
C ARG A 92 -21.91 14.81 10.23
N PRO A 93 -21.60 15.84 9.42
CA PRO A 93 -22.13 15.93 8.08
C PRO A 93 -21.74 14.70 7.25
N ALA A 94 -22.72 14.17 6.51
CA ALA A 94 -22.49 13.09 5.56
C ALA A 94 -21.44 13.52 4.52
N ILE A 95 -20.60 12.59 4.09
CA ILE A 95 -19.54 12.86 3.10
C ILE A 95 -20.14 13.49 1.84
N ASP A 96 -21.30 12.99 1.39
CA ASP A 96 -21.99 13.50 0.21
C ASP A 96 -22.40 14.97 0.37
N THR A 97 -22.86 15.38 1.55
CA THR A 97 -23.18 16.77 1.87
C THR A 97 -21.92 17.64 1.83
N ILE A 98 -20.83 17.18 2.45
CA ILE A 98 -19.54 17.90 2.46
C ILE A 98 -19.04 18.13 1.03
N VAL A 99 -19.12 17.08 0.20
CA VAL A 99 -18.68 17.14 -1.19
C VAL A 99 -19.59 18.06 -1.99
N ALA A 100 -20.90 17.96 -1.82
CA ALA A 100 -21.88 18.81 -2.52
C ALA A 100 -21.64 20.30 -2.20
N ASP A 101 -21.40 20.64 -0.93
CA ASP A 101 -21.07 22.01 -0.50
C ASP A 101 -19.84 22.53 -1.25
N VAL A 102 -18.78 21.72 -1.36
CA VAL A 102 -17.56 22.13 -2.07
C VAL A 102 -17.79 22.23 -3.57
N LEU A 103 -18.57 21.32 -4.15
CA LEU A 103 -18.85 21.31 -5.59
C LEU A 103 -19.75 22.48 -6.03
N ALA A 104 -20.46 23.15 -5.12
CA ALA A 104 -21.17 24.38 -5.42
C ALA A 104 -20.24 25.47 -5.99
N ASP A 105 -18.96 25.49 -5.59
CA ASP A 105 -17.95 26.42 -6.09
C ASP A 105 -17.34 25.99 -7.44
N PHE A 106 -17.70 24.80 -7.96
CA PHE A 106 -17.15 24.22 -9.19
C PHE A 106 -18.27 23.80 -10.16
N PRO A 107 -18.92 24.75 -10.84
CA PRO A 107 -20.02 24.44 -11.76
C PRO A 107 -19.57 23.51 -12.90
N GLY A 108 -20.38 22.50 -13.19
CA GLY A 108 -20.11 21.53 -14.26
C GLY A 108 -19.18 20.38 -13.86
N VAL A 109 -18.89 20.21 -12.56
CA VAL A 109 -18.18 19.06 -12.00
C VAL A 109 -19.12 18.27 -11.10
N SER A 110 -19.32 17.00 -11.41
CA SER A 110 -20.15 16.09 -10.61
C SER A 110 -19.33 15.27 -9.63
N TRP A 111 -19.99 14.61 -8.67
CA TRP A 111 -19.33 13.63 -7.80
C TRP A 111 -18.64 12.52 -8.59
N GLU A 112 -19.26 12.04 -9.68
CA GLU A 112 -18.68 11.02 -10.55
C GLU A 112 -17.37 11.47 -11.19
N ASP A 113 -17.27 12.75 -11.57
CA ASP A 113 -16.05 13.35 -12.09
C ASP A 113 -14.94 13.42 -11.02
N VAL A 114 -15.33 13.71 -9.77
CA VAL A 114 -14.41 13.75 -8.63
C VAL A 114 -13.83 12.37 -8.33
N ILE A 115 -14.63 11.31 -8.32
CA ILE A 115 -14.13 9.93 -8.09
C ILE A 115 -13.56 9.27 -9.36
N SER A 116 -13.72 9.92 -10.52
CA SER A 116 -13.21 9.40 -11.79
C SER A 116 -11.70 9.25 -11.77
N VAL A 117 -11.21 8.22 -12.46
CA VAL A 117 -9.77 7.96 -12.65
C VAL A 117 -9.14 9.01 -13.58
N ARG A 118 -9.96 9.70 -14.39
CA ARG A 118 -9.52 10.71 -15.38
C ARG A 118 -8.64 11.78 -14.75
N ARG A 119 -7.51 12.07 -15.40
CA ARG A 119 -6.50 13.05 -14.98
C ARG A 119 -6.64 14.40 -15.68
N GLU A 120 -7.88 14.76 -16.04
CA GLU A 120 -8.15 16.07 -16.64
C GLU A 120 -7.78 17.19 -15.67
N ARG A 121 -7.00 18.17 -16.15
CA ARG A 121 -6.51 19.28 -15.31
C ARG A 121 -7.65 20.04 -14.62
N ARG A 122 -8.80 20.19 -15.29
CA ARG A 122 -10.00 20.85 -14.73
C ARG A 122 -10.58 20.17 -13.48
N LEU A 123 -10.35 18.86 -13.32
CA LEU A 123 -10.89 18.07 -12.20
C LEU A 123 -9.95 18.00 -11.01
N VAL A 124 -8.68 18.38 -11.16
CA VAL A 124 -7.66 18.28 -10.10
C VAL A 124 -8.03 19.20 -8.92
N LYS A 125 -8.33 20.47 -9.21
CA LYS A 125 -8.66 21.46 -8.18
C LYS A 125 -9.95 21.12 -7.41
N PRO A 126 -11.09 20.80 -8.05
CA PRO A 126 -12.29 20.33 -7.34
C PRO A 126 -12.02 19.10 -6.47
N ARG A 127 -11.32 18.09 -7.01
CA ARG A 127 -11.03 16.86 -6.28
C ARG A 127 -10.21 17.09 -5.01
N HIS A 128 -9.15 17.90 -5.11
CA HIS A 128 -8.32 18.25 -3.96
C HIS A 128 -9.12 19.05 -2.93
N ALA A 129 -9.98 19.97 -3.36
CA ALA A 129 -10.85 20.71 -2.46
C ALA A 129 -11.81 19.79 -1.69
N CYS A 130 -12.44 18.82 -2.38
CA CYS A 130 -13.31 17.83 -1.74
C CYS A 130 -12.54 16.94 -0.75
N MET A 131 -11.36 16.42 -1.12
CA MET A 131 -10.54 15.59 -0.22
C MET A 131 -10.16 16.34 1.06
N ARG A 132 -9.78 17.61 0.94
CA ARG A 132 -9.44 18.47 2.09
C ARG A 132 -10.65 18.73 2.97
N ALA A 133 -11.78 19.11 2.39
CA ALA A 133 -12.99 19.38 3.16
C ALA A 133 -13.47 18.15 3.94
N VAL A 134 -13.36 16.95 3.34
CA VAL A 134 -13.64 15.69 4.04
C VAL A 134 -12.65 15.46 5.18
N TYR A 135 -11.35 15.66 4.96
CA TYR A 135 -10.34 15.54 6.02
C TYR A 135 -10.61 16.47 7.22
N GLU A 136 -11.00 17.72 6.95
CA GLU A 136 -11.27 18.72 7.99
C GLU A 136 -12.59 18.46 8.74
N LYS A 137 -13.66 18.11 8.02
CA LYS A 137 -14.99 17.91 8.61
C LYS A 137 -15.20 16.50 9.19
N ARG A 138 -14.37 15.51 8.81
CA ARG A 138 -14.45 14.10 9.26
C ARG A 138 -13.12 13.62 9.86
N PRO A 139 -12.75 14.10 11.06
CA PRO A 139 -11.50 13.71 11.73
C PRO A 139 -11.47 12.24 12.17
N ASP A 140 -12.61 11.56 12.13
CA ASP A 140 -12.75 10.13 12.41
C ASP A 140 -12.25 9.23 11.27
N LEU A 141 -12.04 9.79 10.07
CA LEU A 141 -11.55 9.05 8.91
C LEU A 141 -10.02 9.15 8.80
N SER A 142 -9.37 8.02 8.63
CA SER A 142 -7.93 7.97 8.32
C SER A 142 -7.64 8.41 6.87
N LEU A 143 -6.40 8.82 6.59
CA LEU A 143 -5.96 9.15 5.23
C LEU A 143 -6.16 7.98 4.24
N PRO A 144 -5.85 6.70 4.60
CA PRO A 144 -6.24 5.54 3.79
C PRO A 144 -7.74 5.44 3.51
N ARG A 145 -8.59 5.70 4.50
CA ARG A 145 -10.04 5.63 4.34
C ARG A 145 -10.56 6.69 3.38
N ILE A 146 -10.08 7.92 3.50
CA ILE A 146 -10.38 9.02 2.57
C ILE A 146 -9.87 8.66 1.17
N GLY A 147 -8.65 8.13 1.03
CA GLY A 147 -8.12 7.66 -0.25
C GLY A 147 -9.04 6.66 -0.94
N ARG A 148 -9.55 5.66 -0.20
CA ARG A 148 -10.52 4.67 -0.74
C ARG A 148 -11.82 5.31 -1.23
N ILE A 149 -12.37 6.26 -0.48
CA ILE A 149 -13.61 6.99 -0.86
C ILE A 149 -13.40 7.70 -2.21
N PHE A 150 -12.27 8.38 -2.38
CA PHE A 150 -11.94 9.10 -3.60
C PHE A 150 -11.26 8.26 -4.70
N ARG A 151 -11.09 6.95 -4.48
CA ARG A 151 -10.36 6.01 -5.37
C ARG A 151 -8.93 6.48 -5.69
N ARG A 152 -8.20 6.95 -4.68
CA ARG A 152 -6.82 7.46 -4.78
C ARG A 152 -5.92 6.89 -3.70
N ASP A 153 -4.62 6.92 -3.97
CA ASP A 153 -3.60 6.61 -2.99
C ASP A 153 -3.65 7.60 -1.83
N HIS A 154 -3.51 7.08 -0.62
CA HIS A 154 -3.53 7.87 0.62
C HIS A 154 -2.42 8.93 0.65
N THR A 155 -1.31 8.71 -0.07
CA THR A 155 -0.23 9.69 -0.26
C THR A 155 -0.68 10.91 -1.04
N THR A 156 -1.65 10.77 -1.95
CA THR A 156 -2.28 11.91 -2.64
C THR A 156 -3.07 12.75 -1.65
N VAL A 157 -3.84 12.11 -0.76
CA VAL A 157 -4.59 12.81 0.29
C VAL A 157 -3.64 13.54 1.23
N LEU A 158 -2.55 12.89 1.65
CA LEU A 158 -1.50 13.50 2.47
C LEU A 158 -0.90 14.75 1.81
N ALA A 159 -0.56 14.67 0.53
CA ALA A 159 -0.01 15.80 -0.21
C ALA A 159 -1.01 16.98 -0.31
N VAL A 160 -2.30 16.68 -0.49
CA VAL A 160 -3.36 17.69 -0.51
C VAL A 160 -3.49 18.39 0.83
N VAL A 161 -3.50 17.64 1.94
CA VAL A 161 -3.56 18.20 3.29
C VAL A 161 -2.34 19.07 3.59
N LYS A 162 -1.12 18.59 3.28
CA LYS A 162 0.12 19.31 3.54
C LYS A 162 0.26 20.60 2.71
N SER A 163 -0.16 20.58 1.44
CA SER A 163 0.01 21.74 0.55
C SER A 163 -0.75 22.99 0.98
N THR A 164 -1.78 22.85 1.83
CA THR A 164 -2.55 24.00 2.35
C THR A 164 -2.00 24.51 3.69
N SER A 165 -1.38 23.66 4.52
CA SER A 165 -0.74 24.11 5.77
C SER A 165 0.52 24.97 5.52
N GLU A 166 1.08 24.92 4.31
CA GLU A 166 2.23 25.71 3.88
C GLU A 166 1.83 26.95 3.05
N ALA A 167 0.54 27.31 3.00
CA ALA A 167 0.14 28.56 2.35
C ALA A 167 0.76 29.75 3.11
N PRO A 168 1.50 30.66 2.43
CA PRO A 168 2.23 31.73 3.09
C PRO A 168 1.25 32.68 3.77
N ALA A 169 1.44 32.87 5.07
CA ALA A 169 0.94 34.04 5.76
C ALA A 169 1.45 35.29 5.04
N ASP A 170 0.51 36.16 4.68
CA ASP A 170 0.71 37.58 4.41
C ASP A 170 1.83 37.97 3.43
N ILE A 171 1.42 38.30 2.20
CA ILE A 171 2.02 39.43 1.49
C ILE A 171 0.84 40.34 1.10
N SER A 172 0.43 41.14 2.07
CA SER A 172 -0.27 42.41 1.83
C SER A 172 0.80 43.51 1.85
N ASP A 173 1.01 44.16 0.71
CA ASP A 173 1.56 45.52 0.57
C ASP A 173 0.85 46.17 -0.62
#